data_AF-T1ED01-F1
#
_entry.id   AF-T1ED01-F1
#
_cell.length_a   1.000
_cell.length_b   1.000
_cell.length_c   1.000
_cell.angle_alpha   90.00
_cell.angle_beta   90.00
_cell.angle_gamma   90.00
#
_symmetry.space_group_name_H-M   'P 1'
#
loop_
_entity.id
_entity.type
_entity.pdbx_description
1 polymer ?
#
loop_
_entity_poly.entity_id
_entity_poly.type
_entity_poly.pdbx_seq_one_letter_code
_entity_poly.pdbx_strand_id
1 'polypeptide(L)'
;MLATEFNDLESEMKTQKRHNAVKIKDLTKQLQTLSKRLNISQPGNHNSSVHSDGVAGDGCGRGSRVNQSDDVNFSTPPTVRVVQVNKQMLIDKIVSLQKTLAKKNERMEFLYEHNIKLTHELANKAKIIKNYVLKEEAGVMSTNQSDRLKLQMTRRGGIMASLFSSQQQDEGMTVDLALEICHKLQSVLEDTLLKNIALKESIEVLGQQVEKLTKESQAKHQQ
;
A
#
# COMPACT_ATOMS: atom_id res chain seq x y z
N MET A 1 28.62 -3.71 -1.46
CA MET A 1 27.49 -3.62 -0.51
C MET A 1 27.41 -2.24 0.13
N LEU A 2 28.45 -1.76 0.83
CA LEU A 2 28.46 -0.40 1.40
C LEU A 2 28.37 0.72 0.35
N ALA A 3 29.03 0.58 -0.79
CA ALA A 3 29.01 1.60 -1.86
C ALA A 3 27.65 1.71 -2.57
N THR A 4 26.88 0.62 -2.64
CA THR A 4 25.53 0.61 -3.24
C THR A 4 24.54 1.26 -2.28
N GLU A 5 24.61 0.93 -1.00
CA GLU A 5 23.76 1.53 0.04
C GLU A 5 24.02 3.04 0.22
N PHE A 6 25.28 3.47 0.08
CA PHE A 6 25.64 4.89 0.04
C PHE A 6 25.03 5.64 -1.16
N ASN A 7 25.06 5.04 -2.35
CA ASN A 7 24.47 5.62 -3.56
C ASN A 7 22.94 5.69 -3.49
N ASP A 8 22.30 4.70 -2.87
CA ASP A 8 20.85 4.66 -2.68
C ASP A 8 20.40 5.75 -1.68
N LEU A 9 21.11 5.89 -0.56
CA LEU A 9 20.91 6.97 0.42
C LEU A 9 21.14 8.36 -0.19
N GLU A 10 22.16 8.52 -1.04
CA GLU A 10 22.41 9.79 -1.74
C GLU A 10 21.27 10.13 -2.71
N SER A 11 20.73 9.12 -3.40
CA SER A 11 19.60 9.27 -4.32
C SER A 11 18.32 9.64 -3.57
N GLU A 12 18.05 9.02 -2.43
CA GLU A 12 16.92 9.33 -1.55
C GLU A 12 17.03 10.74 -0.92
N MET A 13 18.23 11.15 -0.51
CA MET A 13 18.48 12.49 -0.01
C MET A 13 18.25 13.56 -1.09
N LYS A 14 18.61 13.28 -2.36
CA LYS A 14 18.34 14.15 -3.50
C LYS A 14 16.85 14.27 -3.81
N THR A 15 16.10 13.18 -3.77
CA THR A 15 14.63 13.23 -3.99
C THR A 15 13.94 13.98 -2.86
N GLN A 16 14.34 13.77 -1.60
CA GLN A 16 13.80 14.47 -0.44
C GLN A 16 14.06 15.98 -0.50
N LYS A 17 15.25 16.40 -0.92
CA LYS A 17 15.57 17.82 -1.17
C LYS A 17 14.68 18.44 -2.24
N ARG A 18 14.42 17.72 -3.35
CA ARG A 18 13.52 18.19 -4.40
C ARG A 18 12.08 18.32 -3.90
N HIS A 19 11.60 17.35 -3.13
CA HIS A 19 10.26 17.40 -2.53
C HIS A 19 10.10 18.59 -1.58
N ASN A 20 11.06 18.81 -0.69
CA ASN A 20 11.07 19.94 0.23
C ASN A 20 11.13 21.29 -0.52
N ALA A 21 11.91 21.39 -1.59
CA ALA A 21 11.97 22.60 -2.42
C ALA A 21 10.61 22.93 -3.07
N VAL A 22 9.86 21.93 -3.53
CA VAL A 22 8.51 22.12 -4.07
C VAL A 22 7.55 22.59 -2.97
N LYS A 23 7.60 21.97 -1.78
CA LYS A 23 6.76 22.34 -0.63
C LYS A 23 7.03 23.77 -0.16
N ILE A 24 8.30 24.20 -0.12
CA ILE A 24 8.67 25.59 0.19
C ILE A 24 8.11 26.57 -0.85
N LYS A 25 8.20 26.23 -2.14
CA LYS A 25 7.63 27.07 -3.21
C LYS A 25 6.12 27.22 -3.08
N ASP A 26 5.41 26.14 -2.75
CA ASP A 26 3.96 26.19 -2.56
C ASP A 26 3.58 27.05 -1.33
N LEU A 27 4.23 26.83 -0.19
CA LEU A 27 4.04 27.66 1.01
C LEU A 27 4.36 29.13 0.76
N THR A 28 5.39 29.43 -0.04
CA THR A 28 5.73 30.81 -0.43
C THR A 28 4.62 31.44 -1.26
N LYS A 29 4.00 30.70 -2.20
CA LYS A 29 2.85 31.19 -2.97
C LYS A 29 1.62 31.42 -2.10
N GLN A 30 1.37 30.54 -1.13
CA GLN A 30 0.26 30.72 -0.17
C GLN A 30 0.48 31.97 0.69
N LEU A 31 1.69 32.18 1.21
CA LEU A 31 2.05 33.38 1.97
C LEU A 31 1.91 34.66 1.14
N GLN A 32 2.35 34.65 -0.13
CA GLN A 32 2.16 35.79 -1.04
C GLN A 32 0.68 36.07 -1.32
N THR A 33 -0.14 35.02 -1.46
CA THR A 33 -1.58 35.16 -1.69
C THR A 33 -2.28 35.72 -0.46
N LEU A 34 -1.92 35.24 0.73
CA LEU A 34 -2.45 35.74 2.01
C LEU A 34 -1.97 37.18 2.29
N SER A 35 -0.71 37.49 2.01
CA SER A 35 -0.17 38.86 2.09
C SER A 35 -0.89 39.81 1.13
N LYS A 36 -1.20 39.38 -0.10
CA LYS A 36 -2.03 40.17 -1.03
C LYS A 36 -3.44 40.38 -0.51
N ARG A 37 -4.09 39.37 0.07
CA ARG A 37 -5.41 39.51 0.71
C ARG A 37 -5.36 40.48 1.92
N LEU A 38 -4.28 40.44 2.68
CA LEU A 38 -4.06 41.33 3.82
C LEU A 38 -3.82 42.79 3.37
N ASN A 39 -3.14 43.00 2.23
CA ASN A 39 -2.93 44.32 1.63
C ASN A 39 -4.17 44.88 0.91
N ILE A 40 -5.08 44.04 0.39
CA ILE A 40 -6.35 44.50 -0.20
C ILE A 40 -7.33 44.97 0.90
N SER A 41 -7.07 44.64 2.17
CA SER A 41 -7.91 45.02 3.31
C SER A 41 -7.64 46.42 3.89
N GLN A 42 -6.76 47.23 3.28
CA GLN A 42 -6.60 48.67 3.52
C GLN A 42 -6.15 49.38 2.22
N PRO A 43 -6.55 50.63 1.87
CA PRO A 43 -7.55 51.55 2.44
C PRO A 43 -8.59 52.08 1.39
N GLY A 44 -9.58 52.87 1.85
CA GLY A 44 -10.05 54.05 1.10
C GLY A 44 -11.36 53.96 0.29
N ASN A 45 -12.49 54.21 0.97
CA ASN A 45 -13.59 55.11 0.60
C ASN A 45 -13.80 55.51 -0.89
N HIS A 46 -14.94 55.15 -1.51
CA HIS A 46 -15.94 56.05 -2.15
C HIS A 46 -16.99 55.28 -3.01
N ASN A 47 -18.24 55.74 -2.93
CA ASN A 47 -19.47 55.19 -3.51
C ASN A 47 -19.66 55.46 -5.02
N SER A 48 -20.29 54.51 -5.74
CA SER A 48 -21.50 54.68 -6.59
C SER A 48 -21.66 53.42 -7.48
N SER A 49 -22.65 52.54 -7.24
CA SER A 49 -24.04 52.55 -7.73
C SER A 49 -24.25 51.83 -9.08
N VAL A 50 -25.10 50.78 -9.01
CA VAL A 50 -25.93 50.07 -10.01
C VAL A 50 -25.28 49.27 -11.17
N HIS A 51 -25.38 47.93 -11.15
CA HIS A 51 -26.34 47.11 -11.91
C HIS A 51 -26.11 45.59 -11.68
N SER A 52 -27.08 44.79 -12.10
CA SER A 52 -27.51 43.48 -11.59
C SER A 52 -26.67 42.24 -11.97
N ASP A 53 -27.05 41.14 -11.30
CA ASP A 53 -26.88 39.71 -11.61
C ASP A 53 -25.60 38.97 -11.17
N GLY A 54 -25.81 37.94 -10.32
CA GLY A 54 -25.05 36.69 -10.39
C GLY A 54 -24.21 36.29 -9.17
N VAL A 55 -24.77 35.38 -8.36
CA VAL A 55 -24.11 34.20 -7.75
C VAL A 55 -23.08 34.39 -6.61
N ALA A 56 -23.44 33.75 -5.48
CA ALA A 56 -22.61 33.12 -4.43
C ALA A 56 -21.74 33.98 -3.48
N GLY A 57 -22.09 33.88 -2.19
CA GLY A 57 -21.09 33.67 -1.13
C GLY A 57 -20.87 34.81 -0.13
N ASP A 58 -21.22 34.50 1.13
CA ASP A 58 -20.50 34.84 2.36
C ASP A 58 -20.85 36.14 3.16
N GLY A 59 -20.85 35.94 4.48
CA GLY A 59 -20.35 36.86 5.52
C GLY A 59 -20.98 38.24 5.73
N CYS A 60 -21.85 38.36 6.74
CA CYS A 60 -22.23 39.65 7.34
C CYS A 60 -21.26 40.06 8.47
N GLY A 61 -20.88 41.34 8.54
CA GLY A 61 -20.16 41.90 9.69
C GLY A 61 -19.84 43.38 9.59
N ARG A 62 -20.85 44.24 9.81
CA ARG A 62 -20.79 45.71 9.88
C ARG A 62 -20.40 46.13 11.31
N GLY A 63 -19.34 46.92 11.50
CA GLY A 63 -18.91 47.42 12.83
C GLY A 63 -18.69 48.93 12.83
N SER A 64 -19.51 49.65 13.61
CA SER A 64 -19.48 51.10 13.81
C SER A 64 -19.03 51.41 15.25
N ARG A 65 -18.03 52.29 15.37
CA ARG A 65 -17.84 53.40 16.32
C ARG A 65 -18.04 53.26 17.85
N VAL A 66 -17.08 53.93 18.51
CA VAL A 66 -17.14 54.73 19.76
C VAL A 66 -16.71 54.02 21.05
N ASN A 67 -15.54 54.45 21.52
CA ASN A 67 -15.03 54.28 22.87
C ASN A 67 -15.82 55.22 23.82
N GLN A 68 -16.20 54.65 24.95
CA GLN A 68 -17.01 55.25 26.01
C GLN A 68 -16.13 55.39 27.25
N SER A 69 -16.21 56.51 27.96
CA SER A 69 -16.00 56.61 29.41
C SER A 69 -16.33 58.04 29.86
N ASP A 70 -17.45 58.20 30.58
CA ASP A 70 -17.57 59.19 31.65
C ASP A 70 -18.33 58.53 32.81
N ASP A 71 -17.61 58.54 33.92
CA ASP A 71 -18.00 58.64 35.33
C ASP A 71 -19.01 57.71 36.03
N VAL A 72 -18.51 57.30 37.19
CA VAL A 72 -19.12 56.58 38.29
C VAL A 72 -20.09 57.47 39.07
N ASN A 73 -21.30 56.98 39.32
CA ASN A 73 -21.96 57.24 40.60
C ASN A 73 -22.82 56.06 41.04
N PHE A 74 -22.68 55.74 42.33
CA PHE A 74 -23.01 54.50 43.00
C PHE A 74 -24.38 54.61 43.67
N SER A 75 -25.27 53.64 43.45
CA SER A 75 -26.35 53.32 44.40
C SER A 75 -27.09 52.01 44.05
N THR A 76 -26.99 51.05 45.00
CA THR A 76 -27.92 49.93 45.28
C THR A 76 -27.77 48.61 44.47
N PRO A 77 -28.11 47.45 45.09
CA PRO A 77 -27.34 46.19 45.00
C PRO A 77 -27.55 45.41 43.70
N PRO A 78 -26.67 44.44 43.36
CA PRO A 78 -26.72 43.73 42.09
C PRO A 78 -27.92 42.78 42.09
N THR A 79 -29.03 43.22 41.51
CA THR A 79 -30.04 42.30 41.01
C THR A 79 -29.34 41.42 39.98
N VAL A 80 -29.10 40.16 40.36
CA VAL A 80 -28.62 39.11 39.46
C VAL A 80 -29.60 39.08 38.29
N ARG A 81 -29.24 39.75 37.19
CA ARG A 81 -29.91 39.58 35.91
C ARG A 81 -29.54 38.17 35.48
N VAL A 82 -30.39 37.21 35.86
CA VAL A 82 -30.45 35.91 35.20
C VAL A 82 -30.71 36.26 33.74
N VAL A 83 -29.64 36.26 32.94
CA VAL A 83 -29.73 36.43 31.48
C VAL A 83 -30.60 35.28 31.04
N GLN A 84 -31.87 35.59 30.77
CA GLN A 84 -32.85 34.62 30.35
C GLN A 84 -32.46 34.23 28.93
N VAL A 85 -31.56 33.24 28.84
CA VAL A 85 -31.06 32.74 27.57
C VAL A 85 -32.28 32.33 26.76
N ASN A 86 -32.43 32.95 25.59
CA ASN A 86 -33.59 32.76 24.74
C ASN A 86 -33.61 31.28 24.33
N LYS A 87 -34.47 30.49 24.98
CA LYS A 87 -34.48 29.02 24.88
C LYS A 87 -34.58 28.57 23.42
N GLN A 88 -35.26 29.36 22.59
CA GLN A 88 -35.36 29.14 21.15
C GLN A 88 -34.01 29.19 20.42
N MET A 89 -33.12 30.14 20.74
CA MET A 89 -31.80 30.23 20.11
C MET A 89 -30.90 29.05 20.46
N LEU A 90 -30.99 28.52 21.68
CA LEU A 90 -30.27 27.31 22.07
C LEU A 90 -30.78 26.10 21.28
N ILE A 91 -32.10 25.96 21.14
CA ILE A 91 -32.72 24.90 20.35
C ILE A 91 -32.25 24.98 18.89
N ASP A 92 -32.28 26.17 18.28
CA ASP A 92 -31.83 26.36 16.89
C ASP A 92 -30.34 26.02 16.71
N LYS A 93 -29.50 26.40 17.69
CA LYS A 93 -28.07 26.05 17.69
C LYS A 93 -27.86 24.55 17.83
N ILE A 94 -28.60 23.88 18.71
CA ILE A 94 -28.57 22.43 18.89
C ILE A 94 -28.95 21.73 17.58
N VAL A 95 -30.04 22.15 16.93
CA VAL A 95 -30.48 21.58 15.64
C VAL A 95 -29.43 21.80 14.55
N SER A 96 -28.83 22.99 14.48
CA SER A 96 -27.74 23.27 13.53
C SER A 96 -26.52 22.38 13.77
N LEU A 97 -26.16 22.14 15.04
CA LEU A 97 -25.06 21.26 15.41
C LEU A 97 -25.39 19.80 15.07
N GLN A 98 -26.61 19.32 15.36
CA GLN A 98 -27.07 17.98 15.01
C GLN A 98 -27.04 17.74 13.49
N LYS A 99 -27.50 18.71 12.69
CA LYS A 99 -27.40 18.63 11.21
C LYS A 99 -25.96 18.56 10.73
N THR A 100 -25.06 19.31 11.37
CA THR A 100 -23.63 19.28 11.03
C THR A 100 -23.00 17.95 11.42
N LEU A 101 -23.35 17.42 12.60
CA LEU A 101 -22.88 16.13 13.10
C LEU A 101 -23.36 15.00 12.19
N ALA A 102 -24.64 14.98 11.80
CA ALA A 102 -25.18 14.00 10.87
C ALA A 102 -24.40 13.93 9.55
N LYS A 103 -24.15 15.08 8.91
CA LYS A 103 -23.34 15.16 7.69
C LYS A 103 -21.90 14.67 7.88
N LYS A 104 -21.30 14.98 9.03
CA LYS A 104 -19.95 14.51 9.37
C LYS A 104 -19.92 13.00 9.61
N ASN A 105 -20.98 12.45 10.19
CA ASN A 105 -21.12 11.01 10.42
C ASN A 105 -21.27 10.24 9.10
N GLU A 106 -22.15 10.69 8.19
CA GLU A 106 -22.27 10.12 6.84
C GLU A 106 -20.92 10.14 6.09
N ARG A 107 -20.16 11.24 6.21
CA ARG A 107 -18.83 11.34 5.62
C ARG A 107 -17.84 10.37 6.27
N MET A 108 -17.93 10.17 7.58
CA MET A 108 -17.08 9.24 8.32
C MET A 108 -17.35 7.80 7.88
N GLU A 109 -18.63 7.42 7.79
CA GLU A 109 -19.07 6.10 7.31
C GLU A 109 -18.57 5.84 5.89
N PHE A 110 -18.75 6.79 4.96
CA PHE A 110 -18.23 6.67 3.60
C PHE A 110 -16.71 6.43 3.54
N LEU A 111 -15.95 7.18 4.33
CA LEU A 111 -14.49 7.04 4.37
C LEU A 111 -14.08 5.70 4.99
N TYR A 112 -14.80 5.24 6.01
CA TYR A 112 -14.55 3.97 6.66
C TYR A 112 -14.77 2.79 5.71
N GLU A 113 -15.89 2.78 4.98
CA GLU A 113 -16.15 1.78 3.93
C GLU A 113 -15.08 1.78 2.84
N HIS A 114 -14.64 2.97 2.40
CA HIS A 114 -13.59 3.07 1.40
C HIS A 114 -12.25 2.55 1.91
N ASN A 115 -11.91 2.81 3.18
CA ASN A 115 -10.69 2.32 3.80
C ASN A 115 -10.68 0.79 3.91
N ILE A 116 -11.82 0.19 4.27
CA ILE A 116 -12.01 -1.27 4.27
C ILE A 116 -11.78 -1.84 2.86
N LYS A 117 -12.40 -1.26 1.83
CA LYS A 117 -12.25 -1.69 0.43
C LYS A 117 -10.79 -1.64 -0.01
N LEU A 118 -10.10 -0.52 0.25
CA LEU A 118 -8.68 -0.33 -0.08
C LEU A 118 -7.79 -1.36 0.63
N THR A 119 -8.05 -1.64 1.91
CA THR A 119 -7.29 -2.63 2.68
C THR A 119 -7.47 -4.02 2.11
N HIS A 120 -8.70 -4.38 1.69
CA HIS A 120 -8.98 -5.65 1.05
C HIS A 120 -8.28 -5.79 -0.30
N GLU A 121 -8.33 -4.76 -1.15
CA GLU A 121 -7.62 -4.75 -2.44
C GLU A 121 -6.10 -4.87 -2.27
N LEU A 122 -5.54 -4.17 -1.28
CA LEU A 122 -4.11 -4.22 -0.99
C LEU A 122 -3.70 -5.63 -0.53
N ALA A 123 -4.47 -6.25 0.36
CA ALA A 123 -4.23 -7.63 0.79
C ALA A 123 -4.31 -8.63 -0.37
N ASN A 124 -5.29 -8.48 -1.27
CA ASN A 124 -5.41 -9.32 -2.46
C ASN A 124 -4.22 -9.14 -3.42
N LYS A 125 -3.82 -7.90 -3.70
CA LYS A 125 -2.63 -7.61 -4.53
C LYS A 125 -1.36 -8.18 -3.92
N ALA A 126 -1.17 -8.04 -2.60
CA ALA A 126 -0.02 -8.63 -1.89
C ALA A 126 0.01 -10.17 -2.02
N LYS A 127 -1.16 -10.83 -1.91
CA LYS A 127 -1.27 -12.29 -2.09
C LYS A 127 -0.88 -12.71 -3.51
N ILE A 128 -1.33 -11.96 -4.51
CA ILE A 128 -0.99 -12.22 -5.93
C ILE A 128 0.52 -12.07 -6.14
N ILE A 129 1.11 -10.95 -5.71
CA ILE A 129 2.56 -10.70 -5.84
C ILE A 129 3.36 -11.81 -5.16
N LYS A 130 3.02 -12.19 -3.93
CA LYS A 130 3.65 -13.29 -3.21
C LYS A 130 3.59 -14.60 -4.00
N ASN A 131 2.46 -14.91 -4.63
CA ASN A 131 2.31 -16.11 -5.45
C ASN A 131 3.21 -16.08 -6.69
N TYR A 132 3.32 -14.91 -7.35
CA TYR A 132 4.20 -14.75 -8.51
C TYR A 132 5.66 -14.90 -8.13
N VAL A 133 6.12 -14.27 -7.05
CA VAL A 133 7.52 -14.40 -6.58
C VAL A 133 7.87 -15.86 -6.30
N LEU A 134 7.01 -16.59 -5.56
CA LEU A 134 7.25 -18.00 -5.25
C LEU A 134 7.23 -18.91 -6.50
N LYS A 135 6.39 -18.60 -7.50
CA LYS A 135 6.36 -19.32 -8.78
C LYS A 135 7.58 -19.01 -9.66
N GLU A 136 8.04 -17.77 -9.64
CA GLU A 136 9.24 -17.34 -10.34
C GLU A 136 10.48 -18.04 -9.77
N GLU A 137 10.62 -18.08 -8.44
CA GLU A 137 11.70 -18.81 -7.77
C GLU A 137 11.68 -20.32 -8.11
N ALA A 138 10.50 -20.94 -8.17
CA ALA A 138 10.36 -22.33 -8.59
C ALA A 138 10.75 -22.56 -10.07
N GLY A 139 10.49 -21.58 -10.95
CA GLY A 139 10.90 -21.61 -12.36
C GLY A 139 12.40 -21.39 -12.57
N VAL A 140 13.03 -20.52 -11.78
CA VAL A 140 14.48 -20.22 -11.82
C VAL A 140 15.30 -21.38 -11.26
N MET A 141 14.75 -22.19 -10.36
CA MET A 141 15.41 -23.39 -9.82
C MET A 141 15.50 -24.56 -10.82
N SER A 142 14.79 -24.51 -11.95
CA SER A 142 15.04 -25.40 -13.09
C SER A 142 16.30 -24.92 -13.83
N THR A 143 17.43 -25.32 -13.24
CA THR A 143 18.80 -24.82 -13.42
C THR A 143 19.22 -24.34 -14.81
N ASN A 144 20.03 -23.27 -14.84
CA ASN A 144 20.87 -22.86 -15.98
C ASN A 144 21.62 -24.04 -16.65
N GLN A 145 21.89 -25.11 -15.91
CA GLN A 145 22.49 -26.33 -16.43
C GLN A 145 21.53 -27.13 -17.32
N SER A 146 20.27 -27.31 -16.91
CA SER A 146 19.22 -27.92 -17.74
C SER A 146 19.02 -27.18 -19.05
N ASP A 147 19.02 -25.84 -19.02
CA ASP A 147 18.88 -25.03 -20.23
C ASP A 147 20.11 -25.12 -21.15
N ARG A 148 21.32 -25.15 -20.59
CA ARG A 148 22.55 -25.39 -21.38
C ARG A 148 22.55 -26.78 -22.03
N LEU A 149 22.08 -27.80 -21.33
CA LEU A 149 21.98 -29.17 -21.86
C LEU A 149 20.90 -29.27 -22.94
N LYS A 150 19.73 -28.65 -22.74
CA LYS A 150 18.70 -28.53 -23.79
C LYS A 150 19.24 -27.85 -25.03
N LEU A 151 19.95 -26.73 -24.87
CA LEU A 151 20.57 -26.01 -25.99
C LEU A 151 21.62 -26.85 -26.73
N GLN A 152 22.41 -27.64 -26.01
CA GLN A 152 23.34 -28.59 -26.62
C GLN A 152 22.62 -29.68 -27.41
N MET A 153 21.50 -30.21 -26.89
CA MET A 153 20.70 -31.21 -27.59
C MET A 153 20.03 -30.64 -28.84
N THR A 154 19.50 -29.42 -28.78
CA THR A 154 18.95 -28.73 -29.96
C THR A 154 20.02 -28.48 -31.03
N ARG A 155 21.27 -28.18 -30.65
CA ARG A 155 22.38 -27.97 -31.62
C ARG A 155 22.86 -29.24 -32.30
N ARG A 156 22.64 -30.41 -31.70
CA ARG A 156 23.09 -31.71 -32.22
C ARG A 156 22.18 -32.26 -33.32
N GLY A 157 20.97 -31.70 -33.49
CA GLY A 157 19.99 -32.15 -34.47
C GLY A 157 19.32 -33.49 -34.11
N GLY A 158 18.43 -33.95 -35.00
CA GLY A 158 17.68 -35.21 -34.86
C GLY A 158 16.45 -35.14 -33.96
N ILE A 159 15.85 -36.30 -33.69
CA ILE A 159 14.59 -36.46 -32.94
C ILE A 159 14.60 -35.70 -31.60
N MET A 160 15.70 -35.74 -30.84
CA MET A 160 15.83 -35.04 -29.55
C MET A 160 15.88 -33.52 -29.72
N ALA A 161 16.48 -33.01 -30.80
CA ALA A 161 16.44 -31.59 -31.10
C ALA A 161 15.01 -31.13 -31.43
N SER A 162 14.25 -31.94 -32.17
CA SER A 162 12.83 -31.71 -32.46
C SER A 162 11.91 -31.85 -31.24
N LEU A 163 12.28 -32.66 -30.24
CA LEU A 163 11.55 -32.79 -28.97
C LEU A 163 11.76 -31.59 -28.03
N PHE A 164 12.99 -31.07 -27.97
CA PHE A 164 13.32 -29.95 -27.08
C PHE A 164 13.17 -28.57 -27.74
N SER A 165 13.05 -28.51 -29.07
CA SER A 165 12.74 -27.29 -29.80
C SER A 165 11.29 -27.29 -30.25
N SER A 166 10.70 -26.10 -30.42
CA SER A 166 9.32 -25.98 -30.92
C SER A 166 9.18 -26.19 -32.44
N GLN A 167 10.28 -26.46 -33.15
CA GLN A 167 10.31 -26.70 -34.59
C GLN A 167 10.66 -28.16 -34.86
N GLN A 168 9.91 -28.80 -35.77
CA GLN A 168 10.29 -30.11 -36.30
C GLN A 168 11.55 -29.92 -37.17
N GLN A 169 12.70 -30.33 -36.64
CA GLN A 169 13.98 -30.33 -37.36
C GLN A 169 14.27 -31.68 -38.02
N ASP A 170 13.46 -32.71 -37.74
CA ASP A 170 13.64 -34.09 -38.19
C ASP A 170 12.30 -34.64 -38.69
N GLU A 171 12.27 -35.16 -39.92
CA GLU A 171 11.09 -35.84 -40.50
C GLU A 171 10.70 -37.10 -39.71
N GLY A 172 11.66 -37.73 -39.01
CA GLY A 172 11.39 -38.88 -38.14
C GLY A 172 10.63 -38.53 -36.85
N MET A 173 10.48 -37.24 -36.53
CA MET A 173 9.76 -36.79 -35.34
C MET A 173 8.26 -36.65 -35.62
N THR A 174 7.52 -37.74 -35.40
CA THR A 174 6.05 -37.77 -35.50
C THR A 174 5.38 -37.46 -34.15
N VAL A 175 4.11 -37.05 -34.18
CA VAL A 175 3.32 -36.79 -32.97
C VAL A 175 3.15 -38.06 -32.14
N ASP A 176 2.95 -39.21 -32.79
CA ASP A 176 2.78 -40.50 -32.10
C ASP A 176 4.05 -40.90 -31.35
N LEU A 177 5.23 -40.74 -31.98
CA LEU A 177 6.51 -41.01 -31.34
C LEU A 177 6.76 -40.05 -30.17
N ALA A 178 6.37 -38.77 -30.29
CA ALA A 178 6.44 -37.79 -29.21
C ALA A 178 5.66 -38.25 -27.98
N LEU A 179 4.41 -38.67 -28.20
CA LEU A 179 3.52 -39.13 -27.15
C LEU A 179 4.03 -40.40 -26.48
N GLU A 180 4.58 -41.35 -27.26
CA GLU A 180 5.20 -42.55 -26.72
C GLU A 180 6.40 -42.23 -25.84
N ILE A 181 7.28 -41.33 -26.28
CA ILE A 181 8.45 -40.88 -25.50
C ILE A 181 8.00 -40.21 -24.20
N CYS A 182 7.03 -39.31 -24.26
CA CYS A 182 6.46 -38.65 -23.08
C CYS A 182 5.88 -39.67 -22.09
N HIS A 183 5.12 -40.65 -22.58
CA HIS A 183 4.53 -41.69 -21.72
C HIS A 183 5.60 -42.56 -21.05
N LYS A 184 6.66 -42.96 -21.78
CA LYS A 184 7.78 -43.72 -21.21
C LYS A 184 8.54 -42.90 -20.16
N LEU A 185 8.84 -41.63 -20.44
CA LEU A 185 9.51 -40.74 -19.50
C LEU A 185 8.68 -40.53 -18.23
N GLN A 186 7.36 -40.37 -18.38
CA GLN A 186 6.45 -40.25 -17.25
C GLN A 186 6.45 -41.51 -16.39
N SER A 187 6.35 -42.69 -17.01
CA SER A 187 6.39 -43.98 -16.29
C SER A 187 7.70 -44.17 -15.52
N VAL A 188 8.84 -43.83 -16.11
CA VAL A 188 10.15 -43.91 -15.44
C VAL A 188 10.26 -42.91 -14.29
N LEU A 189 9.73 -41.70 -14.46
CA LEU A 189 9.72 -40.68 -13.42
C LEU A 189 8.86 -41.09 -12.23
N GLU A 190 7.66 -41.62 -12.49
CA GLU A 190 6.75 -42.13 -11.46
C GLU A 190 7.39 -43.28 -10.66
N ASP A 191 8.01 -44.26 -11.35
CA ASP A 191 8.75 -45.35 -10.71
C ASP A 191 9.94 -44.85 -9.87
N THR A 192 10.71 -43.89 -10.41
CA THR A 192 11.85 -43.30 -9.70
C THR A 192 11.40 -42.51 -8.47
N LEU A 193 10.31 -41.76 -8.57
CA LEU A 193 9.74 -41.03 -7.43
C LEU A 193 9.27 -41.99 -6.35
N LEU A 194 8.58 -43.07 -6.73
CA LEU A 194 8.11 -44.08 -5.78
C LEU A 194 9.29 -44.75 -5.04
N LYS A 195 10.36 -45.09 -5.77
CA LYS A 195 11.60 -45.61 -5.18
C LYS A 195 12.26 -44.62 -4.25
N ASN A 196 12.33 -43.34 -4.60
CA ASN A 196 12.89 -42.30 -3.74
C ASN A 196 12.09 -42.11 -2.45
N ILE A 197 10.77 -42.20 -2.51
CA ILE A 197 9.91 -42.17 -1.32
C ILE A 197 10.23 -43.35 -0.40
N ALA A 198 10.29 -44.57 -0.96
CA ALA A 198 10.62 -45.77 -0.18
C ALA A 198 12.04 -45.73 0.42
N LEU A 199 13.02 -45.20 -0.32
CA LEU A 199 14.38 -45.00 0.18
C LEU A 199 14.42 -43.99 1.32
N LYS A 200 13.68 -42.88 1.21
CA LYS A 200 13.59 -41.87 2.26
C LYS A 200 13.02 -42.47 3.55
N GLU A 201 11.93 -43.23 3.46
CA GLU A 201 11.34 -43.95 4.61
C GLU A 201 12.35 -44.93 5.24
N SER A 202 13.06 -45.69 4.41
CA SER A 202 14.10 -46.62 4.88
C SER A 202 15.23 -45.90 5.63
N ILE A 203 15.69 -44.75 5.11
CA ILE A 203 16.73 -43.92 5.76
C ILE A 203 16.23 -43.38 7.10
N GLU A 204 14.97 -42.93 7.18
CA GLU A 204 14.38 -42.43 8.43
C GLU A 204 14.33 -43.53 9.51
N VAL A 205 13.92 -44.75 9.14
CA VAL A 205 13.91 -45.91 10.06
C VAL A 205 15.33 -46.25 10.53
N LEU A 206 16.30 -46.27 9.63
CA LEU A 206 17.71 -46.51 10.01
C LEU A 206 18.22 -45.41 10.95
N GLY A 207 17.88 -44.14 10.69
CA GLY A 207 18.24 -43.01 11.55
C GLY A 207 17.71 -43.17 12.98
N GLN A 208 16.44 -43.56 13.14
CA GLN A 208 15.84 -43.82 14.44
C GLN A 208 16.55 -44.97 15.18
N GLN A 209 16.90 -46.04 14.46
CA GLN A 209 17.60 -47.18 15.06
C GLN A 209 19.02 -46.81 15.51
N VAL A 210 19.75 -46.01 14.73
CA VAL A 210 21.07 -45.48 15.12
C VAL A 210 20.96 -44.59 16.35
N GLU A 211 19.96 -43.71 16.43
CA GLU A 211 19.73 -42.86 17.60
C GLU A 211 19.46 -43.70 18.86
N LYS A 212 18.61 -44.73 18.74
CA LYS A 212 18.32 -45.66 19.83
C LYS A 212 19.59 -46.36 20.33
N LEU A 213 20.37 -46.95 19.43
CA LEU A 213 21.62 -47.63 19.77
C LEU A 213 22.66 -46.68 20.38
N THR A 214 22.72 -45.43 19.89
CA THR A 214 23.62 -44.40 20.43
C THR A 214 23.25 -44.06 21.87
N LYS A 215 21.95 -43.88 22.17
CA LYS A 215 21.47 -43.63 23.53
C LYS A 215 21.77 -44.80 24.47
N GLU A 216 21.54 -46.05 24.04
CA GLU A 216 21.86 -47.24 24.82
C GLU A 216 23.37 -47.37 25.09
N SER A 217 24.21 -47.06 24.10
CA SER A 217 25.67 -47.07 24.26
C SER A 217 26.15 -46.00 25.24
N GLN A 218 25.61 -44.78 25.18
CA GLN A 218 25.92 -43.70 26.11
C GLN A 218 25.47 -44.03 27.54
N ALA A 219 24.27 -44.61 27.71
CA ALA A 219 23.78 -45.01 29.02
C ALA A 219 24.67 -46.08 29.67
N LYS A 220 25.17 -47.06 28.89
CA LYS A 220 26.11 -48.07 29.37
C LYS A 220 27.48 -47.50 29.74
N HIS A 221 27.91 -46.40 29.14
CA HIS A 221 29.18 -45.74 29.48
C HIS A 221 29.10 -44.87 30.75
N GLN A 222 27.90 -44.61 31.27
CA GLN A 222 27.67 -43.79 32.47
C GLN A 222 27.42 -44.64 33.74
N GLN A 223 27.40 -45.97 33.62
CA GLN A 223 27.36 -46.93 34.74
C GLN A 223 28.76 -47.49 35.00
#